data_AF-A0A166B248-F1
#
_entry.id   AF-A0A166B248-F1
#
_cell.length_a   1.000
_cell.length_b   1.000
_cell.length_c   1.000
_cell.angle_alpha   90.00
_cell.angle_beta   90.00
_cell.angle_gamma   90.00
#
_symmetry.space_group_name_H-M   'P 1'
#
loop_
_entity.id
_entity.type
_entity.pdbx_description
1 polymer ?
#
loop_
_entity_poly.entity_id
_entity_poly.type
_entity_poly.pdbx_seq_one_letter_code
_entity_poly.pdbx_strand_id
1 'polypeptide(L)'
;MFTTKLTTLLALPLFAAAYINDVQQFSGTYTATPTTSTFPVTFNTASTKVEFMDLSVSFGIAARDDHADNTTLGAPLNNVDLIALNHANTGPGSFTVDVPISASDLYAGAGSYVLTAAVLRGTGMSGVLTFRADSFSIPFNATIADSDA
;
A
#
# COMPACT_ATOMS: atom_id res chain seq x y z
N MET A 1 -46.75 37.01 -8.82
CA MET A 1 -45.71 37.04 -7.77
C MET A 1 -45.25 35.60 -7.57
N PHE A 2 -44.15 35.19 -8.20
CA PHE A 2 -43.66 33.81 -8.16
C PHE A 2 -42.63 33.66 -7.06
N THR A 3 -42.93 32.83 -6.06
CA THR A 3 -42.06 32.55 -4.92
C THR A 3 -41.10 31.43 -5.30
N THR A 4 -39.88 31.76 -5.70
CA THR A 4 -38.82 30.79 -5.98
C THR A 4 -38.36 30.18 -4.66
N LYS A 5 -38.72 28.91 -4.39
CA LYS A 5 -38.20 28.17 -3.24
C LYS A 5 -36.76 27.76 -3.54
N LEU A 6 -35.82 28.41 -2.85
CA LEU A 6 -34.41 28.04 -2.85
C LEU A 6 -34.26 26.75 -2.00
N THR A 7 -34.12 25.61 -2.65
CA THR A 7 -33.83 24.34 -1.99
C THR A 7 -32.35 24.33 -1.61
N THR A 8 -32.04 24.68 -0.36
CA THR A 8 -30.70 24.51 0.20
C THR A 8 -30.43 23.02 0.38
N LEU A 9 -29.72 22.41 -0.57
CA LEU A 9 -29.17 21.08 -0.42
C LEU A 9 -28.08 21.16 0.65
N LEU A 10 -28.34 20.66 1.86
CA LEU A 10 -27.27 20.41 2.84
C LEU A 10 -26.36 19.33 2.24
N ALA A 11 -25.25 19.75 1.64
CA ALA A 11 -24.14 18.86 1.37
C ALA A 11 -23.53 18.46 2.72
N LEU A 12 -23.99 17.34 3.28
CA LEU A 12 -23.29 16.67 4.37
C LEU A 12 -21.85 16.43 3.89
N PRO A 13 -20.82 16.87 4.63
CA PRO A 13 -19.46 16.53 4.27
C PRO A 13 -19.37 15.00 4.35
N LEU A 14 -19.09 14.36 3.22
CA LEU A 14 -18.76 12.95 3.17
C LEU A 14 -17.40 12.79 3.84
N PHE A 15 -17.40 12.71 5.17
CA PHE A 15 -16.22 12.40 5.96
C PHE A 15 -15.87 10.92 5.77
N ALA A 16 -15.25 10.59 4.64
CA ALA A 16 -14.81 9.24 4.35
C ALA A 16 -13.34 9.05 4.75
N ALA A 17 -13.13 8.59 5.98
CA ALA A 17 -11.89 7.92 6.32
C ALA A 17 -11.95 6.50 5.76
N ALA A 18 -10.86 6.03 5.17
CA ALA A 18 -10.84 4.79 4.42
C ALA A 18 -9.73 3.87 4.92
N TYR A 19 -10.09 2.61 5.14
CA TYR A 19 -9.17 1.58 5.58
C TYR A 19 -8.66 0.82 4.36
N ILE A 20 -7.38 0.45 4.37
CA ILE A 20 -6.84 -0.50 3.38
C ILE A 20 -7.55 -1.83 3.60
N ASN A 21 -8.34 -2.24 2.61
CA ASN A 21 -9.11 -3.47 2.59
C ASN A 21 -8.29 -4.62 2.00
N ASP A 22 -7.67 -4.36 0.86
CA ASP A 22 -6.85 -5.32 0.14
C ASP A 22 -5.80 -4.61 -0.72
N VAL A 23 -4.91 -5.42 -1.29
CA VAL A 23 -3.92 -4.99 -2.27
C VAL A 23 -4.19 -5.73 -3.57
N GLN A 24 -4.24 -4.97 -4.66
CA GLN A 24 -4.40 -5.51 -6.00
C GLN A 24 -3.22 -6.43 -6.33
N GLN A 25 -3.53 -7.62 -6.82
CA GLN A 25 -2.50 -8.57 -7.26
C GLN A 25 -1.78 -8.03 -8.49
N PHE A 26 -0.45 -8.19 -8.52
CA PHE A 26 0.35 -7.82 -9.68
C PHE A 26 0.15 -8.84 -10.80
N SER A 27 -0.04 -8.34 -12.03
CA SER A 27 -0.18 -9.17 -13.22
C SER A 27 0.99 -8.93 -14.17
N GLY A 28 1.73 -9.99 -14.50
CA GLY A 28 2.83 -9.95 -15.47
C GLY A 28 4.17 -10.32 -14.86
N THR A 29 5.24 -9.90 -15.54
CA THR A 29 6.62 -10.08 -15.10
C THR A 29 7.21 -8.71 -14.81
N TYR A 30 7.78 -8.57 -13.62
CA TYR A 30 8.51 -7.38 -13.22
C TYR A 30 9.94 -7.44 -13.76
N THR A 31 10.38 -6.40 -14.46
CA THR A 31 11.77 -6.31 -14.91
C THR A 31 12.49 -5.28 -14.03
N ALA A 32 13.37 -5.75 -13.15
CA ALA A 32 14.18 -4.87 -12.31
C ALA A 32 15.38 -4.33 -13.10
N THR A 33 15.64 -3.02 -12.99
CA THR A 33 16.86 -2.39 -13.48
C THR A 33 17.86 -2.24 -12.33
N PRO A 34 19.15 -2.03 -12.61
CA PRO A 34 20.15 -1.88 -11.55
C PRO A 34 19.91 -0.71 -10.59
N THR A 35 19.21 0.36 -11.00
CA THR A 35 19.23 1.63 -10.24
C THR A 35 17.90 2.38 -10.12
N THR A 36 16.89 2.11 -10.95
CA THR A 36 15.74 3.04 -11.07
C THR A 36 14.36 2.39 -11.17
N SER A 37 14.26 1.06 -11.13
CA SER A 37 12.98 0.39 -11.27
C SER A 37 12.11 0.53 -10.02
N THR A 38 10.82 0.75 -10.26
CA THR A 38 9.79 0.81 -9.22
C THR A 38 8.73 -0.24 -9.48
N PHE A 39 8.24 -0.87 -8.41
CA PHE A 39 7.18 -1.85 -8.44
C PHE A 39 5.87 -1.18 -7.95
N PRO A 40 4.83 -1.10 -8.79
CA PRO A 40 3.59 -0.44 -8.40
C PRO A 40 2.78 -1.34 -7.46
N VAL A 41 2.42 -0.80 -6.29
CA VAL A 41 1.51 -1.45 -5.34
C VAL A 41 0.23 -0.64 -5.22
N THR A 42 -0.88 -1.22 -5.68
CA THR A 42 -2.20 -0.57 -5.62
C THR A 42 -2.99 -1.08 -4.42
N PHE A 43 -3.31 -0.18 -3.50
CA PHE A 43 -4.15 -0.43 -2.33
C PHE A 43 -5.59 -0.08 -2.67
N ASN A 44 -6.52 -0.97 -2.33
CA ASN A 44 -7.95 -0.68 -2.41
C ASN A 44 -8.47 -0.30 -1.03
N THR A 45 -9.18 0.82 -0.98
CA THR A 45 -9.69 1.41 0.25
C THR A 45 -11.21 1.29 0.31
N ALA A 46 -11.72 0.91 1.46
CA ALA A 46 -13.15 0.72 1.67
C ALA A 46 -13.76 1.80 2.57
N SER A 47 -15.09 1.90 2.49
CA SER A 47 -15.90 3.04 2.93
C SER A 47 -16.30 3.02 4.41
N THR A 48 -15.40 2.68 5.34
CA THR A 48 -15.70 2.77 6.78
C THR A 48 -14.81 3.77 7.50
N LYS A 49 -15.45 4.69 8.23
CA LYS A 49 -14.78 5.73 9.01
C LYS A 49 -13.86 5.11 10.07
N VAL A 50 -12.55 5.26 9.91
CA VAL A 50 -11.54 5.00 10.95
C VAL A 50 -10.61 6.20 11.01
N GLU A 51 -10.61 6.94 12.12
CA GLU A 51 -9.61 8.00 12.34
C GLU A 51 -8.28 7.34 12.72
N PHE A 52 -7.28 7.48 11.84
CA PHE A 52 -5.92 7.01 12.09
C PHE A 52 -5.10 8.13 12.73
N MET A 53 -4.48 7.83 13.86
CA MET A 53 -3.45 8.68 14.46
C MET A 53 -2.10 8.48 13.76
N ASP A 54 -1.87 7.25 13.29
CA ASP A 54 -0.73 6.87 12.46
C ASP A 54 -1.20 5.84 11.42
N LEU A 55 -0.71 5.97 10.20
CA LEU A 55 -0.94 5.04 9.11
C LEU A 55 0.33 4.98 8.26
N SER A 56 1.03 3.85 8.34
CA SER A 56 2.23 3.60 7.54
C SER A 56 2.20 2.23 6.89
N VAL A 57 2.98 2.08 5.83
CA VAL A 57 3.16 0.80 5.14
C VAL A 57 4.64 0.49 5.11
N SER A 58 5.01 -0.66 5.67
CA SER A 58 6.36 -1.21 5.54
C SER A 58 6.36 -2.28 4.44
N PHE A 59 7.30 -2.16 3.51
CA PHE A 59 7.50 -3.12 2.44
C PHE A 59 8.72 -3.99 2.72
N GLY A 60 8.59 -5.27 2.44
CA GLY A 60 9.73 -6.18 2.36
C GLY A 60 9.54 -7.24 1.30
N ILE A 61 10.65 -7.83 0.88
CA ILE A 61 10.70 -8.78 -0.24
C ILE A 61 11.38 -10.08 0.19
N ALA A 62 10.84 -11.20 -0.27
CA ALA A 62 11.49 -12.51 -0.14
C ALA A 62 11.38 -13.28 -1.45
N ALA A 63 12.39 -14.09 -1.75
CA ALA A 63 12.24 -15.17 -2.72
C ALA A 63 11.09 -16.07 -2.26
N ARG A 64 10.35 -16.63 -3.22
CA ARG A 64 9.12 -17.39 -2.89
C ARG A 64 9.39 -18.56 -1.94
N ASP A 65 10.51 -19.25 -2.11
CA ASP A 65 10.88 -20.40 -1.29
C ASP A 65 11.27 -20.01 0.14
N ASP A 66 11.66 -18.74 0.36
CA ASP A 66 12.01 -18.19 1.67
C ASP A 66 10.81 -17.53 2.38
N HIS A 67 9.66 -17.44 1.71
CA HIS A 67 8.42 -16.86 2.24
C HIS A 67 7.61 -17.92 3.01
N ALA A 68 8.05 -18.23 4.23
CA ALA A 68 7.52 -19.34 5.03
C ALA A 68 6.03 -19.18 5.43
N ASP A 69 5.53 -17.94 5.54
CA ASP A 69 4.14 -17.66 5.83
C ASP A 69 3.68 -16.30 5.26
N ASN A 70 2.36 -16.09 5.20
CA ASN A 70 1.73 -14.85 4.71
C ASN A 70 2.04 -13.59 5.57
N THR A 71 2.74 -13.75 6.69
CA THR A 71 3.14 -12.67 7.60
C THR A 71 4.62 -12.33 7.51
N THR A 72 5.39 -13.11 6.75
CA THR A 72 6.82 -12.92 6.56
C THR A 72 7.06 -11.64 5.77
N LEU A 73 7.68 -10.66 6.40
CA LEU A 73 8.00 -9.39 5.75
C LEU A 73 9.11 -9.57 4.70
N GLY A 74 10.07 -10.46 4.95
CA GLY A 74 11.26 -10.62 4.11
C GLY A 74 12.33 -9.56 4.40
N ALA A 75 13.22 -9.34 3.43
CA ALA A 75 14.22 -8.28 3.50
C ALA A 75 13.52 -6.90 3.40
N PRO A 76 13.76 -5.98 4.34
CA PRO A 76 13.10 -4.68 4.35
C PRO A 76 13.53 -3.82 3.16
N LEU A 77 12.57 -3.17 2.51
CA LEU A 77 12.81 -2.30 1.35
C LEU A 77 12.59 -0.83 1.68
N ASN A 78 11.38 -0.49 2.12
CA ASN A 78 10.96 0.90 2.30
C ASN A 78 9.83 0.98 3.33
N ASN A 79 9.71 2.12 4.00
CA ASN A 79 8.55 2.46 4.82
C ASN A 79 7.96 3.78 4.30
N VAL A 80 6.66 3.77 4.08
CA VAL A 80 5.89 4.91 3.59
C VAL A 80 4.90 5.35 4.65
N ASP A 81 5.03 6.58 5.12
CA ASP A 81 4.02 7.25 5.94
C ASP A 81 2.89 7.76 5.04
N LEU A 82 1.71 7.13 5.16
CA LEU A 82 0.55 7.48 4.36
C LEU A 82 -0.14 8.75 4.88
N ILE A 83 0.03 9.10 6.16
CA ILE A 83 -0.48 10.39 6.67
C ILE A 83 0.30 11.54 6.03
N ALA A 84 1.63 11.43 5.98
CA ALA A 84 2.48 12.44 5.35
C ALA A 84 2.20 12.62 3.85
N LEU A 85 1.70 11.59 3.16
CA LEU A 85 1.29 11.66 1.76
C LEU A 85 -0.15 12.20 1.55
N ASN A 86 -0.76 12.82 2.56
CA ASN A 86 -2.17 13.24 2.55
C ASN A 86 -3.16 12.08 2.32
N HIS A 87 -2.73 10.84 2.52
CA HIS A 87 -3.59 9.65 2.45
C HIS A 87 -4.24 9.29 3.80
N ALA A 88 -4.22 10.21 4.77
CA ALA A 88 -4.97 10.09 6.03
C ALA A 88 -6.49 9.99 5.84
N ASN A 89 -7.01 10.46 4.68
CA ASN A 89 -8.41 10.33 4.24
C ASN A 89 -8.43 10.01 2.74
N THR A 90 -8.26 8.75 2.36
CA THR A 90 -8.27 8.34 0.95
C THR A 90 -9.66 8.23 0.33
N GLY A 91 -10.73 8.28 1.13
CA GLY A 91 -12.07 7.93 0.66
C GLY A 91 -12.15 6.50 0.11
N PRO A 92 -13.35 6.03 -0.31
CA PRO A 92 -13.46 4.77 -1.02
C PRO A 92 -12.79 4.90 -2.39
N GLY A 93 -11.96 3.94 -2.77
CA GLY A 93 -11.24 4.00 -4.05
C GLY A 93 -9.97 3.16 -4.04
N SER A 94 -8.96 3.65 -4.75
CA SER A 94 -7.64 3.04 -4.76
C SER A 94 -6.54 4.10 -4.89
N PHE A 95 -5.35 3.77 -4.42
CA PHE A 95 -4.15 4.57 -4.61
C PHE A 95 -2.95 3.64 -4.84
N THR A 96 -1.94 4.14 -5.54
CA THR A 96 -0.74 3.37 -5.88
C THR A 96 0.48 3.98 -5.20
N VAL A 97 1.31 3.11 -4.62
CA VAL A 97 2.63 3.44 -4.10
C VAL A 97 3.66 2.75 -4.99
N ASP A 98 4.58 3.53 -5.53
CA ASP A 98 5.72 3.01 -6.30
C ASP A 98 6.84 2.61 -5.35
N VAL A 99 7.02 1.31 -5.15
CA VAL A 99 8.04 0.76 -4.25
C VAL A 99 9.35 0.62 -5.02
N PRO A 100 10.46 1.24 -4.58
CA PRO A 100 11.74 1.02 -5.23
C PRO A 100 12.16 -0.44 -5.06
N ILE A 101 12.31 -1.16 -6.18
CA ILE A 101 12.83 -2.53 -6.21
C ILE A 101 13.84 -2.59 -7.35
N SER A 102 15.11 -2.68 -7.00
CA SER A 102 16.23 -2.76 -7.94
C SER A 102 16.69 -4.21 -8.13
N ALA A 103 17.57 -4.44 -9.10
CA ALA A 103 18.17 -5.76 -9.31
C ALA A 103 18.92 -6.28 -8.06
N SER A 104 19.51 -5.40 -7.24
CA SER A 104 20.19 -5.82 -6.01
C SER A 104 19.23 -6.30 -4.91
N ASP A 105 17.96 -5.89 -4.96
CA ASP A 105 16.94 -6.36 -4.02
C ASP A 105 16.47 -7.79 -4.35
N LEU A 106 16.67 -8.22 -5.59
CA LEU A 106 16.42 -9.58 -6.08
C LEU A 106 17.61 -10.50 -5.76
N TYR A 107 17.87 -10.72 -4.47
CA TYR A 107 19.06 -11.44 -3.99
C TYR A 107 19.21 -12.88 -4.50
N ALA A 108 18.11 -13.53 -4.94
CA ALA A 108 18.11 -14.86 -5.52
C ALA A 108 18.20 -14.84 -7.06
N GLY A 109 18.39 -13.67 -7.67
CA GLY A 109 18.39 -13.47 -9.12
C GLY A 109 16.97 -13.39 -9.71
N ALA A 110 16.84 -13.64 -11.02
CA ALA A 110 15.53 -13.74 -11.67
C ALA A 110 14.75 -14.96 -11.13
N GLY A 111 13.45 -14.80 -10.90
CA GLY A 111 12.64 -15.87 -10.33
C GLY A 111 11.33 -15.38 -9.72
N SER A 112 10.70 -16.22 -8.90
CA SER A 112 9.46 -15.88 -8.20
C SER A 112 9.75 -15.26 -6.84
N TYR A 113 9.08 -14.15 -6.56
CA TYR A 113 9.20 -13.38 -5.32
C TYR A 113 7.82 -13.13 -4.71
N VAL A 114 7.85 -12.72 -3.44
CA VAL A 114 6.70 -12.17 -2.74
C VAL A 114 7.10 -10.81 -2.17
N LEU A 115 6.38 -9.77 -2.58
CA LEU A 115 6.44 -8.46 -1.92
C LEU A 115 5.37 -8.45 -0.83
N THR A 116 5.77 -8.22 0.41
CA THR A 116 4.86 -8.08 1.55
C THR A 116 4.68 -6.60 1.87
N ALA A 117 3.44 -6.13 1.85
CA ALA A 117 3.05 -4.83 2.36
C ALA A 117 2.43 -5.01 3.75
N ALA A 118 3.14 -4.60 4.80
CA ALA A 118 2.63 -4.57 6.16
C ALA A 118 2.06 -3.18 6.45
N VAL A 119 0.74 -3.08 6.57
CA VAL A 119 0.03 -1.85 6.91
C VAL A 119 -0.07 -1.75 8.42
N LEU A 120 0.62 -0.76 8.99
CA LEU A 120 0.56 -0.45 10.41
C LEU A 120 -0.43 0.68 10.64
N ARG A 121 -1.34 0.46 11.59
CA ARG A 121 -2.42 1.40 11.92
C ARG A 121 -2.42 1.66 13.42
N GLY A 122 -2.30 2.93 13.79
CA GLY A 122 -2.57 3.42 15.13
C GLY A 122 -3.93 4.11 15.17
N THR A 123 -4.85 3.61 15.99
CA THR A 123 -6.17 4.22 16.19
C THR A 123 -6.45 4.43 17.68
N GLY A 124 -7.36 5.34 18.01
CA GLY A 124 -7.81 5.58 19.38
C GLY A 124 -7.85 7.04 19.77
N MET A 125 -7.82 7.29 21.08
CA MET A 125 -7.80 8.63 21.68
C MET A 125 -6.65 8.74 22.67
N SER A 126 -6.28 9.96 23.05
CA SER A 126 -5.26 10.19 24.07
C SER A 126 -5.52 9.36 25.33
N GLY A 127 -4.62 8.43 25.64
CA GLY A 127 -4.71 7.50 26.78
C GLY A 127 -5.12 6.05 26.44
N VAL A 128 -5.63 5.77 25.23
CA VAL A 128 -5.95 4.41 24.76
C VAL A 128 -5.60 4.30 23.27
N LEU A 129 -4.45 3.69 22.97
CA LEU A 129 -3.98 3.43 21.62
C LEU A 129 -4.18 1.96 21.27
N THR A 130 -4.79 1.70 20.11
CA THR A 130 -4.85 0.37 19.50
C THR A 130 -3.92 0.33 18.31
N PHE A 131 -2.99 -0.62 18.32
CA PHE A 131 -2.11 -0.88 17.20
C PHE A 131 -2.55 -2.15 16.49
N ARG A 132 -2.61 -2.08 15.17
CA ARG A 132 -2.87 -3.25 14.32
C ARG A 132 -1.89 -3.24 13.15
N ALA A 133 -1.38 -4.43 12.83
CA ALA A 133 -0.64 -4.67 11.60
C ALA A 133 -1.43 -5.66 10.75
N ASP A 134 -1.65 -5.32 9.49
CA ASP A 134 -2.22 -6.23 8.50
C ASP A 134 -1.19 -6.45 7.39
N SER A 135 -0.88 -7.71 7.09
CA SER A 135 0.05 -8.05 6.01
C SER A 135 -0.71 -8.44 4.75
N PHE A 136 -0.22 -7.95 3.63
CA PHE A 136 -0.71 -8.31 2.29
C PHE A 136 0.46 -8.84 1.48
N SER A 137 0.30 -10.04 0.93
CA SER A 137 1.31 -10.69 0.09
C SER A 137 0.98 -10.49 -1.38
N ILE A 138 1.98 -10.04 -2.14
CA ILE A 138 1.89 -9.74 -3.57
C ILE A 138 2.91 -10.63 -4.27
N PRO A 139 2.51 -11.84 -4.72
CA PRO A 139 3.39 -12.69 -5.50
C PRO A 139 3.64 -12.11 -6.88
N PHE A 140 4.89 -12.20 -7.36
CA PHE A 140 5.26 -11.79 -8.71
C PHE A 140 6.44 -12.59 -9.24
N ASN A 141 6.60 -12.59 -10.56
CA ASN A 141 7.81 -13.09 -11.21
C ASN A 141 8.68 -11.90 -11.58
N ALA A 142 9.98 -12.03 -11.37
CA ALA A 142 10.97 -11.00 -11.61
C ALA A 142 12.02 -11.47 -12.62
N THR A 143 12.40 -10.58 -13.53
CA THR A 143 13.61 -10.68 -14.35
C THR A 143 14.54 -9.53 -14.00
N ILE A 144 15.82 -9.70 -14.30
CA ILE A 144 16.82 -8.65 -14.19
C ILE A 144 17.08 -8.18 -15.63
N ALA A 145 16.92 -6.88 -15.88
CA ALA A 145 17.36 -6.31 -17.14
C ALA A 145 18.88 -6.47 -17.21
N ASP A 146 19.39 -7.00 -18.33
CA ASP A 146 20.83 -7.00 -18.58
C ASP A 146 21.36 -5.57 -18.44
N SER A 147 22.50 -5.43 -17.78
CA SER A 147 23.22 -4.15 -17.68
C SER A 147 23.86 -3.75 -19.01
N ASP A 148 23.33 -4.19 -20.15
CA ASP A 148 23.96 -4.12 -21.46
C ASP A 148 23.74 -2.75 -22.11
N ALA A 149 24.69 -1.83 -21.86
CA ALA A 149 25.49 -1.10 -22.85
C ALA A 149 26.21 0.10 -22.20
#